data_AF-A0A453AH36-F1
#
_entry.id   AF-A0A453AH36-F1
#
_cell.length_a   1.000
_cell.length_b   1.000
_cell.length_c   1.000
_cell.angle_alpha   90.00
_cell.angle_beta   90.00
_cell.angle_gamma   90.00
#
_symmetry.space_group_name_H-M   'P 1'
#
loop_
_entity.id
_entity.type
_entity.pdbx_description
1 polymer ?
#
loop_
_entity_poly.entity_id
_entity_poly.type
_entity_poly.pdbx_seq_one_letter_code
_entity_poly.pdbx_strand_id
1 'polypeptide(L)'
;NEGLGKRLAHGYPFLEAEVAYCARHEYCESAVDFVARRCRLAFLDTDAAGRALPRIIEILASEHKWDKARRKLEQQKGIEFLETFKSSKNAQFRDGKHNGEFLFNTFPFHTSD
;
A
#
# COMPACT_ATOMS: atom_id res chain seq x y z
N ASN A 1 -8.58 26.59 -9.68
CA ASN A 1 -7.18 26.64 -9.22
C ASN A 1 -7.04 25.60 -8.11
N GLU A 2 -6.90 24.33 -8.47
CA GLU A 2 -6.87 23.22 -7.51
C GLU A 2 -5.45 23.14 -6.94
N GLY A 3 -5.27 23.54 -5.67
CA GLY A 3 -3.97 23.61 -4.99
C GLY A 3 -3.35 22.23 -4.68
N LEU A 4 -3.18 21.40 -5.71
CA LEU A 4 -2.73 20.00 -5.65
C LEU A 4 -1.22 19.83 -5.84
N GLY A 5 -0.45 20.93 -5.85
CA GLY A 5 1.02 20.90 -5.95
C GLY A 5 1.73 20.52 -4.65
N LYS A 6 0.97 20.21 -3.58
CA LYS A 6 1.54 19.82 -2.28
C LYS A 6 1.87 18.33 -2.25
N ARG A 7 2.90 17.99 -1.48
CA ARG A 7 3.26 16.60 -1.20
C ARG A 7 2.30 15.98 -0.21
N LEU A 8 1.95 14.72 -0.45
CA LEU A 8 1.08 13.92 0.42
C LEU A 8 1.75 13.51 1.74
N ALA A 9 3.06 13.21 1.68
CA ALA A 9 3.86 12.86 2.85
C ALA A 9 5.23 13.53 2.76
N HIS A 10 5.69 14.11 3.85
CA HIS A 10 7.02 14.72 3.93
C HIS A 10 8.09 13.63 3.77
N GLY A 11 9.01 13.82 2.82
CA GLY A 11 10.07 12.85 2.51
C GLY A 11 9.75 11.85 1.39
N TYR A 12 8.51 11.80 0.89
CA TYR A 12 8.13 10.93 -0.23
C TYR A 12 7.76 11.74 -1.47
N PRO A 13 8.00 11.21 -2.69
CA PRO A 13 7.77 11.92 -3.95
C PRO A 13 6.30 11.90 -4.40
N PHE A 14 5.33 11.76 -3.50
CA PHE A 14 3.91 11.64 -3.86
C PHE A 14 3.19 12.99 -3.75
N LEU A 15 2.45 13.35 -4.79
CA LEU A 15 1.74 14.63 -4.89
C LEU A 15 0.22 14.46 -4.78
N GLU A 16 -0.45 15.46 -4.22
CA GLU A 16 -1.91 15.52 -4.20
C GLU A 16 -2.51 15.45 -5.62
N ALA A 17 -1.80 16.01 -6.61
CA ALA A 17 -2.18 15.96 -8.02
C ALA A 17 -2.25 14.53 -8.58
N GLU A 18 -1.41 13.62 -8.10
CA GLU A 18 -1.43 12.22 -8.54
C GLU A 18 -2.71 11.51 -8.09
N VAL A 19 -3.22 11.85 -6.90
CA VAL A 19 -4.49 11.31 -6.39
C VAL A 19 -5.64 11.73 -7.29
N ALA A 20 -5.73 13.03 -7.61
CA ALA A 20 -6.76 13.55 -8.50
C ALA A 20 -6.65 12.95 -9.91
N TYR A 21 -5.42 12.82 -10.42
CA TYR A 21 -5.18 12.20 -11.72
C TYR A 21 -5.62 10.73 -11.75
N CYS A 22 -5.27 9.95 -10.72
CA CYS A 22 -5.67 8.55 -10.56
C CYS A 22 -7.19 8.37 -10.46
N ALA A 23 -7.88 9.29 -9.79
CA ALA A 23 -9.34 9.30 -9.69
C ALA A 23 -9.98 9.49 -11.07
N ARG A 24 -9.47 10.44 -11.87
CA ARG A 24 -10.04 10.82 -13.17
C ARG A 24 -9.70 9.87 -14.32
N HIS A 25 -8.45 9.39 -14.40
CA HIS A 25 -7.95 8.67 -15.58
C HIS A 25 -7.78 7.18 -15.37
N GLU A 26 -7.67 6.73 -14.12
CA GLU A 26 -7.29 5.37 -13.81
C GLU A 26 -8.33 4.66 -12.92
N TYR A 27 -9.57 5.16 -12.87
CA TYR A 27 -10.70 4.53 -12.16
C TYR A 27 -10.40 4.20 -10.70
N CYS A 28 -9.75 5.11 -9.96
CA CYS A 28 -9.45 4.90 -8.55
C CYS A 28 -10.68 5.19 -7.68
N GLU A 29 -11.50 4.17 -7.43
CA GLU A 29 -12.79 4.33 -6.74
C GLU A 29 -12.72 4.19 -5.20
N SER A 30 -11.55 3.91 -4.62
CA SER A 30 -11.40 3.83 -3.16
C SER A 30 -10.03 4.32 -2.67
N ALA A 31 -9.98 4.81 -1.44
CA ALA A 31 -8.74 5.33 -0.86
C ALA A 31 -7.70 4.23 -0.62
N VAL A 32 -8.16 3.02 -0.26
CA VAL A 32 -7.34 1.82 -0.13
C VAL A 32 -6.64 1.52 -1.44
N ASP A 33 -7.34 1.67 -2.55
CA ASP A 33 -6.84 1.37 -3.88
C ASP A 33 -5.60 2.17 -4.25
N PHE A 34 -5.66 3.48 -4.00
CA PHE A 34 -4.56 4.39 -4.23
C PHE A 34 -3.37 4.07 -3.32
N VAL A 35 -3.63 3.90 -2.03
CA VAL A 35 -2.61 3.67 -1.00
C VAL A 35 -1.91 2.32 -1.18
N ALA A 36 -2.67 1.27 -1.56
CA ALA A 36 -2.18 -0.08 -1.77
C ALA A 36 -1.44 -0.27 -3.10
N ARG A 37 -2.06 0.18 -4.20
CA ARG A 37 -1.62 -0.21 -5.55
C ARG A 37 -0.77 0.86 -6.25
N ARG A 38 -0.93 2.14 -5.90
CA ARG A 38 -0.31 3.25 -6.66
C ARG A 38 0.75 4.01 -5.92
N CYS A 39 0.52 4.28 -4.65
CA CYS A 39 1.50 4.94 -3.79
C CYS A 39 2.52 3.92 -3.26
N ARG A 40 2.08 2.66 -3.01
CA ARG A 40 2.83 1.62 -2.28
C ARG A 40 3.36 2.10 -0.91
N LEU A 41 2.93 3.28 -0.45
CA LEU A 41 3.34 3.89 0.80
C LEU A 41 2.89 3.07 2.00
N ALA A 42 1.76 2.36 1.90
CA ALA A 42 1.34 1.39 2.92
C ALA A 42 2.35 0.27 3.16
N PHE A 43 3.14 -0.10 2.15
CA PHE A 43 4.17 -1.13 2.28
C PHE A 43 5.49 -0.56 2.79
N LEU A 44 5.82 0.69 2.42
CA LEU A 44 7.07 1.35 2.81
C LEU A 44 7.01 1.92 4.24
N ASP A 45 5.93 2.64 4.56
CA ASP A 45 5.75 3.36 5.82
C ASP A 45 4.24 3.52 6.10
N THR A 46 3.72 2.58 6.89
CA THR A 46 2.30 2.56 7.28
C THR A 46 1.89 3.80 8.08
N ASP A 47 2.82 4.45 8.80
CA ASP A 47 2.53 5.66 9.56
C ASP A 47 2.43 6.88 8.63
N ALA A 48 3.32 6.99 7.64
CA ALA A 48 3.20 8.02 6.60
C ALA A 48 1.92 7.84 5.76
N ALA A 49 1.58 6.60 5.41
CA ALA A 49 0.33 6.29 4.73
C ALA A 49 -0.90 6.68 5.57
N GLY A 50 -0.87 6.42 6.88
CA GLY A 50 -1.94 6.82 7.80
C GLY A 50 -2.11 8.35 7.88
N ARG A 51 -1.00 9.11 7.87
CA ARG A 51 -1.04 10.58 7.85
C ARG A 51 -1.57 11.14 6.52
N ALA A 52 -1.26 10.49 5.40
CA ALA A 52 -1.71 10.89 4.07
C ALA A 52 -3.17 10.50 3.77
N LEU A 53 -3.66 9.41 4.36
CA LEU A 53 -5.00 8.85 4.14
C LEU A 53 -6.16 9.87 4.21
N PRO A 54 -6.31 10.70 5.26
CA PRO A 54 -7.39 11.68 5.32
C PRO A 54 -7.34 12.68 4.15
N ARG A 55 -6.14 13.09 3.74
CA ARG A 55 -5.97 14.03 2.63
C ARG A 55 -6.33 13.40 1.28
N ILE A 56 -5.96 12.14 1.08
CA ILE A 56 -6.34 11.35 -0.11
C ILE A 56 -7.87 11.25 -0.21
N ILE A 57 -8.55 10.94 0.89
CA ILE A 57 -10.00 10.83 0.94
C ILE A 57 -10.68 12.16 0.64
N GLU A 58 -10.15 13.29 1.13
CA GLU A 58 -10.69 14.62 0.80
C GLU A 58 -10.62 14.92 -0.71
N ILE A 59 -9.50 14.58 -1.35
CA ILE A 59 -9.32 14.78 -2.80
C ILE A 59 -10.28 13.86 -3.56
N LEU A 60 -10.27 12.55 -3.28
CA LEU A 60 -11.17 11.59 -3.93
C LEU A 60 -12.65 11.93 -3.71
N ALA A 61 -13.00 12.42 -2.52
CA ALA A 61 -14.36 12.83 -2.23
C ALA A 61 -14.78 14.09 -2.99
N SER A 62 -13.84 14.99 -3.28
CA SER A 62 -14.09 16.15 -4.15
C SER A 62 -14.30 15.71 -5.59
N GLU A 63 -13.50 14.76 -6.08
CA GLU A 63 -13.58 14.23 -7.45
C GLU A 63 -14.86 13.42 -7.70
N HIS A 64 -15.16 12.45 -6.82
CA HIS A 64 -16.30 11.55 -6.95
C HIS A 64 -17.56 12.07 -6.23
N LYS A 65 -17.53 13.29 -5.68
CA LYS A 65 -18.63 13.90 -4.92
C LYS A 65 -19.18 13.02 -3.80
N TRP A 66 -18.28 12.37 -3.05
CA TRP A 66 -18.68 11.49 -1.95
C TRP A 66 -19.33 12.25 -0.79
N ASP A 67 -20.34 11.63 -0.22
CA ASP A 67 -21.02 12.07 0.98
C ASP A 67 -20.19 11.79 2.24
N LYS A 68 -20.61 12.36 3.37
CA LYS A 68 -19.89 12.21 4.64
C LYS A 68 -19.88 10.75 5.13
N ALA A 69 -20.92 9.97 4.84
CA ALA A 69 -20.96 8.57 5.25
C ALA A 69 -19.94 7.74 4.45
N ARG A 70 -19.85 7.95 3.12
CA ARG A 70 -18.84 7.26 2.31
C ARG A 70 -17.42 7.64 2.69
N ARG A 71 -17.14 8.93 2.97
CA ARG A 71 -15.81 9.37 3.45
C ARG A 71 -15.39 8.63 4.71
N LYS A 72 -16.31 8.50 5.68
CA LYS A 72 -16.05 7.77 6.93
C LYS A 72 -15.83 6.28 6.69
N LEU A 73 -16.60 5.68 5.79
CA LEU A 73 -16.42 4.28 5.39
C LEU A 73 -15.04 4.03 4.76
N GLU A 74 -14.63 4.89 3.81
CA GLU A 74 -13.32 4.81 3.16
C GLU A 74 -12.18 5.04 4.15
N GLN A 75 -12.37 5.95 5.12
CA GLN A 75 -11.40 6.18 6.19
C GLN A 75 -11.23 4.94 7.08
N GLN A 76 -12.34 4.32 7.50
CA GLN A 76 -12.30 3.12 8.31
C GLN A 76 -11.61 1.97 7.56
N LYS A 77 -11.98 1.74 6.30
CA LYS A 77 -11.35 0.73 5.43
C LYS A 77 -9.86 0.98 5.23
N GLY A 78 -9.47 2.24 5.04
CA GLY A 78 -8.06 2.63 4.90
C GLY A 78 -7.25 2.34 6.16
N ILE A 79 -7.80 2.62 7.34
CA ILE A 79 -7.14 2.31 8.63
C ILE A 79 -7.02 0.80 8.82
N GLU A 80 -8.11 0.05 8.63
CA GLU A 80 -8.10 -1.42 8.75
C GLU A 80 -7.10 -2.07 7.78
N PHE A 81 -7.02 -1.54 6.55
CA PHE A 81 -6.04 -1.98 5.58
C PHE A 81 -4.61 -1.74 6.08
N LEU A 82 -4.29 -0.54 6.56
CA LEU A 82 -2.95 -0.22 7.09
C LEU A 82 -2.59 -1.06 8.33
N GLU A 83 -3.56 -1.35 9.20
CA GLU A 83 -3.37 -2.25 10.35
C GLU A 83 -2.99 -3.67 9.92
N THR A 84 -3.50 -4.14 8.76
CA THR A 84 -3.11 -5.44 8.20
C THR A 84 -1.61 -5.49 7.86
N PHE A 85 -1.01 -4.37 7.43
CA PHE A 85 0.43 -4.28 7.18
C PHE A 85 1.25 -4.12 8.47
N LYS A 86 0.72 -3.40 9.48
CA LYS A 86 1.37 -3.27 10.79
C LYS A 86 1.36 -4.57 11.58
N SER A 87 0.33 -5.40 11.41
CA SER A 87 0.18 -6.68 12.11
C SER A 87 1.03 -7.79 11.47
N SER A 88 2.34 -7.56 11.38
CA SER A 88 3.34 -8.62 11.19
C SER A 88 3.42 -9.56 12.41
N LYS A 89 2.53 -9.45 13.41
CA LYS A 89 2.35 -10.47 14.46
C LYS A 89 1.82 -11.80 13.90
N ASN A 90 1.28 -11.82 12.68
CA ASN A 90 0.90 -13.06 11.99
C ASN A 90 2.07 -13.70 11.21
N ALA A 91 3.28 -13.16 11.26
CA ALA A 91 4.50 -13.88 10.87
C ALA A 91 4.94 -14.90 11.95
N GLN A 92 3.99 -15.54 12.65
CA GLN A 92 4.25 -16.85 13.21
C GLN A 92 4.13 -17.88 12.09
N PHE A 93 5.18 -17.99 11.28
CA PHE A 93 5.44 -19.26 10.61
C PHE A 93 5.76 -20.26 11.73
N ARG A 94 4.78 -21.10 12.10
CA ARG A 94 5.10 -22.36 12.78
C ARG A 94 5.80 -23.21 11.73
N ASP A 95 7.12 -23.07 11.63
CA ASP A 95 7.96 -24.05 10.96
C ASP A 95 7.80 -25.37 11.71
N GLY A 96 6.84 -26.16 11.24
CA GLY A 96 6.71 -27.56 11.60
C GLY A 96 7.98 -28.26 11.14
N LYS A 97 8.71 -28.85 12.08
CA LYS A 97 9.82 -29.78 11.87
C LYS A 97 9.71 -30.55 10.55
N HIS A 98 10.69 -30.38 9.67
CA HIS A 98 11.10 -31.44 8.75
C HIS A 98 12.44 -31.96 9.24
N ASN A 99 12.38 -33.07 9.99
CA ASN A 99 13.52 -33.96 10.17
C ASN A 99 13.73 -34.67 8.82
N GLY A 100 14.83 -34.40 8.14
CA GLY A 100 15.17 -35.07 6.89
C GLY A 100 16.68 -34.99 6.67
N GLU A 101 17.32 -36.14 6.72
CA GLU A 101 18.76 -36.34 6.66
C GLU A 101 19.41 -35.67 5.45
N PHE A 102 20.58 -35.09 5.69
CA PHE A 102 21.55 -34.73 4.68
C PHE A 102 21.88 -35.94 3.81
N LEU A 103 21.54 -35.89 2.53
CA LEU A 103 22.24 -36.66 1.49
C LEU A 103 22.86 -35.66 0.52
N PHE A 104 24.14 -35.37 0.77
CA PHE A 104 25.07 -34.84 -0.22
C PHE A 104 25.05 -35.78 -1.43
N ASN A 105 24.57 -35.31 -2.58
CA ASN A 105 24.93 -35.91 -3.85
C ASN A 105 25.50 -34.83 -4.78
N THR A 106 26.81 -34.93 -4.93
CA THR A 106 27.71 -34.26 -5.86
C THR A 106 27.19 -34.31 -7.30
N PHE A 107 26.99 -33.15 -7.92
CA PHE A 107 26.94 -33.02 -9.38
C PHE A 107 28.36 -32.78 -9.91
N PRO A 108 28.88 -33.60 -10.85
CA PRO A 108 30.15 -33.34 -11.49
C PRO A 108 29.98 -32.27 -12.57
N PHE A 109 30.72 -31.17 -12.43
CA PHE A 109 30.87 -30.14 -13.44
C PHE A 109 31.81 -30.68 -14.52
N HIS A 110 31.25 -31.18 -15.63
CA HIS A 110 32.02 -31.62 -16.79
C HIS A 110 32.50 -30.37 -17.55
N THR A 111 33.79 -30.07 -17.46
CA THR A 111 34.44 -29.04 -18.27
C THR A 111 34.92 -29.72 -19.55
N SER A 112 34.39 -29.28 -20.69
CA SER A 112 34.92 -29.61 -22.01
C SER A 112 36.14 -28.75 -22.27
N ASP A 113 37.29 -29.37 -22.54
CA ASP A 113 38.38 -28.91 -23.42
C ASP A 113 39.25 -30.12 -23.80
#